data_AF-A0A8S3HPA2-F1
#
_entry.id   AF-A0A8S3HPA2-F1
#
_cell.length_a   1.000
_cell.length_b   1.000
_cell.length_c   1.000
_cell.angle_alpha   90.00
_cell.angle_beta   90.00
_cell.angle_gamma   90.00
#
_symmetry.space_group_name_H-M   'P 1'
#
loop_
_entity.id
_entity.type
_entity.pdbx_description
1 polymer ?
#
loop_
_entity_poly.entity_id
_entity_poly.type
_entity_poly.pdbx_seq_one_letter_code
_entity_poly.pdbx_strand_id
1 'polypeptide(L)'
;MEGEKQGTVVAGGQGEGNGLTKLPCPLGLVVDQLGTIYVTDDGNHRIMRWSKRVTQVSVTVGGNGRGGQSNQFNQPIGLAFDRN
;
A
#
# COMPACT_ATOMS: atom_id res chain seq x y z
N MET A 1 1.70 24.20 -20.18
CA MET A 1 2.25 23.19 -19.26
C MET A 1 1.93 21.84 -19.88
N GLU A 2 2.93 21.19 -20.47
CA GLU A 2 2.75 19.90 -21.12
C GLU A 2 2.77 18.83 -20.02
N GLY A 3 1.62 18.20 -19.77
CA GLY A 3 1.52 17.14 -18.78
C GLY A 3 2.39 15.95 -19.22
N GLU A 4 3.19 15.43 -18.30
CA GLU A 4 4.03 14.25 -18.48
C GLU A 4 3.25 13.12 -19.19
N LYS A 5 3.68 12.76 -20.41
CA LYS A 5 3.04 11.74 -21.25
C LYS A 5 3.40 10.30 -20.85
N GLN A 6 4.16 10.10 -19.77
CA GLN A 6 4.57 8.78 -19.29
C GLN A 6 4.30 8.61 -17.78
N GLY A 7 3.57 7.56 -17.43
CA GLY A 7 3.38 7.13 -16.04
C GLY A 7 4.53 6.24 -15.58
N THR A 8 4.78 6.22 -14.26
CA THR A 8 5.73 5.30 -13.63
C THR A 8 4.98 4.32 -12.72
N VAL A 9 5.36 3.04 -12.77
CA VAL A 9 4.87 2.06 -11.79
C VAL A 9 5.54 2.34 -10.46
N VAL A 10 4.73 2.73 -9.47
CA VAL A 10 5.19 3.06 -8.11
C VAL A 10 4.99 1.90 -7.12
N ALA A 11 4.01 1.03 -7.37
CA ALA A 11 3.66 -0.07 -6.49
C ALA A 11 3.17 -1.29 -7.29
N GLY A 12 3.53 -2.49 -6.84
CA GLY A 12 3.13 -3.75 -7.50
C GLY A 12 3.92 -4.05 -8.79
N GLY A 13 3.35 -4.91 -9.63
CA GLY A 13 3.92 -5.28 -10.94
C GLY A 13 4.92 -6.43 -10.94
N GLN A 14 5.25 -7.02 -9.77
CA GLN A 14 6.18 -8.15 -9.65
C GLN A 14 5.49 -9.49 -9.33
N GLY A 15 4.22 -9.62 -9.71
CA GLY A 15 3.40 -10.81 -9.48
C GLY A 15 3.00 -11.04 -8.02
N GLU A 16 2.54 -12.26 -7.72
CA GLU A 16 2.06 -12.66 -6.40
C GLU A 16 3.20 -12.88 -5.39
N GLY A 17 2.84 -12.86 -4.09
CA GLY A 17 3.72 -13.13 -2.95
C GLY A 17 3.76 -12.00 -1.92
N ASN A 18 4.63 -12.13 -0.93
CA ASN A 18 4.65 -11.25 0.26
C ASN A 18 5.85 -10.28 0.31
N GLY A 19 6.67 -10.23 -0.75
CA GLY A 19 7.77 -9.26 -0.86
C GLY A 19 7.28 -7.81 -0.86
N LEU A 20 8.17 -6.86 -0.58
CA LEU A 20 7.82 -5.43 -0.50
C LEU A 20 7.36 -4.85 -1.85
N THR A 21 7.73 -5.46 -2.96
CA THR A 21 7.33 -5.07 -4.32
C THR A 21 6.09 -5.82 -4.84
N LYS A 22 5.53 -6.72 -4.04
CA LYS A 22 4.42 -7.61 -4.42
C LYS A 22 3.13 -7.20 -3.68
N LEU A 23 2.03 -7.16 -4.42
CA LEU A 23 0.71 -6.73 -3.95
C LEU A 23 -0.36 -7.71 -4.47
N PRO A 24 -0.52 -8.89 -3.84
CA PRO A 24 -1.62 -9.79 -4.15
C PRO A 24 -2.95 -9.21 -3.65
N CYS A 25 -3.91 -9.06 -4.56
CA CYS A 25 -5.26 -8.53 -4.26
C CYS A 25 -5.27 -7.15 -3.55
N PRO A 26 -4.74 -6.08 -4.17
CA PRO A 26 -4.87 -4.75 -3.60
C PRO A 26 -6.31 -4.25 -3.77
N LEU A 27 -6.97 -3.82 -2.68
CA LEU A 27 -8.41 -3.47 -2.71
C LEU A 27 -8.70 -1.98 -2.50
N GLY A 28 -7.72 -1.21 -2.02
CA GLY A 28 -7.90 0.19 -1.67
C GLY A 28 -6.58 0.95 -1.62
N LEU A 29 -6.64 2.24 -1.94
CA LEU A 29 -5.49 3.14 -1.91
C LEU A 29 -5.91 4.55 -1.48
N VAL A 30 -5.05 5.21 -0.71
CA VAL A 30 -5.13 6.64 -0.40
C VAL A 30 -3.78 7.30 -0.59
N VAL A 31 -3.79 8.61 -0.86
CA VAL A 31 -2.59 9.41 -1.06
C VAL A 31 -2.61 10.59 -0.10
N ASP A 32 -1.53 10.79 0.64
CA ASP A 32 -1.39 11.93 1.55
C ASP A 32 -0.97 13.21 0.80
N GLN A 33 -0.92 14.35 1.51
CA GLN A 33 -0.52 15.64 0.94
C GLN A 33 0.96 15.68 0.49
N LEU A 34 1.80 14.78 0.99
CA LEU A 34 3.20 14.66 0.60
C LEU A 34 3.40 13.78 -0.63
N GLY A 35 2.33 13.15 -1.13
CA GLY A 35 2.36 12.19 -2.23
C GLY A 35 2.76 10.79 -1.81
N THR A 36 2.70 10.47 -0.51
CA THR A 36 2.86 9.09 -0.01
C THR A 36 1.61 8.30 -0.34
N ILE A 37 1.80 7.14 -0.96
CA ILE A 37 0.75 6.23 -1.35
C ILE A 37 0.64 5.14 -0.30
N TYR A 38 -0.57 4.87 0.18
CA TYR A 38 -0.89 3.76 1.07
C TYR A 38 -1.84 2.80 0.37
N VAL A 39 -1.58 1.51 0.45
CA VAL A 39 -2.34 0.46 -0.23
C VAL A 39 -2.75 -0.61 0.77
N THR A 40 -4.01 -1.03 0.74
CA THR A 40 -4.45 -2.28 1.38
C THR A 40 -4.04 -3.46 0.51
N ASP A 41 -3.29 -4.37 1.09
CA ASP A 41 -2.86 -5.62 0.48
C ASP A 41 -3.67 -6.73 1.18
N ASP A 42 -4.82 -7.06 0.61
CA ASP A 42 -5.75 -8.05 1.16
C ASP A 42 -5.10 -9.42 1.22
N GLY A 43 -4.41 -9.80 0.14
CA GLY A 43 -3.78 -11.12 0.01
C GLY A 43 -2.69 -11.36 1.05
N ASN A 44 -2.02 -10.32 1.52
CA ASN A 44 -1.03 -10.42 2.61
C ASN A 44 -1.52 -9.89 3.97
N HIS A 45 -2.79 -9.47 4.08
CA HIS A 45 -3.37 -8.90 5.30
C HIS A 45 -2.51 -7.77 5.90
N ARG A 46 -2.14 -6.79 5.07
CA ARG A 46 -1.26 -5.68 5.47
C ARG A 46 -1.64 -4.36 4.81
N ILE A 47 -1.08 -3.27 5.33
CA ILE A 47 -1.07 -1.96 4.68
C ILE A 47 0.38 -1.64 4.30
N MET A 48 0.62 -1.34 3.03
CA MET A 48 1.93 -0.97 2.50
C MET A 48 1.96 0.52 2.17
N ARG A 49 3.14 1.16 2.28
CA ARG A 49 3.33 2.56 1.88
C ARG A 49 4.52 2.75 0.94
N TRP A 50 4.38 3.72 0.04
CA TRP A 50 5.42 4.20 -0.88
C TRP A 50 5.52 5.71 -0.77
N SER A 51 6.71 6.21 -0.43
CA SER A 51 6.97 7.64 -0.48
C SER A 51 7.42 8.03 -1.89
N LYS A 52 6.85 9.12 -2.43
CA LYS A 52 7.32 9.68 -3.70
C LYS A 52 8.70 10.34 -3.58
N ARG A 53 9.07 10.79 -2.37
CA ARG A 53 10.31 11.55 -2.12
C ARG A 53 11.52 10.67 -1.84
N VAL A 54 11.29 9.49 -1.29
CA VAL A 54 12.29 8.48 -1.00
C VAL A 54 11.76 7.22 -1.64
N THR A 55 12.42 6.68 -2.67
CA THR A 55 12.05 5.44 -3.35
C THR A 55 12.16 4.24 -2.40
N GLN A 56 11.36 4.25 -1.34
CA GLN A 56 11.38 3.33 -0.22
C GLN A 56 9.98 2.80 -0.01
N VAL A 57 9.92 1.48 0.13
CA VAL A 57 8.71 0.72 0.41
C VAL A 57 8.81 0.16 1.81
N SER A 58 7.73 0.27 2.59
CA SER A 58 7.66 -0.37 3.90
C SER A 58 6.26 -0.86 4.21
N VAL A 59 6.18 -1.92 5.02
CA VAL A 59 4.95 -2.29 5.71
C VAL A 59 4.66 -1.22 6.76
N THR A 60 3.44 -0.69 6.77
CA THR A 60 3.02 0.31 7.76
C THR A 60 2.42 -0.38 8.97
N VAL A 61 1.52 -1.35 8.75
CA VAL A 61 0.90 -2.21 9.77
C VAL A 61 0.50 -3.55 9.11
N GLY A 62 0.43 -4.63 9.88
CA GLY A 62 -0.04 -5.94 9.42
C GLY A 62 1.07 -6.83 8.87
N GLY A 63 0.69 -7.85 8.09
CA GLY A 63 1.63 -8.82 7.52
C GLY A 63 2.04 -9.96 8.47
N ASN A 64 1.46 -10.01 9.66
CA ASN A 64 1.69 -11.05 10.67
C ASN A 64 0.59 -12.13 10.64
N GLY A 65 0.06 -12.40 9.45
CA GLY A 65 -1.07 -13.28 9.24
C GLY A 65 -2.44 -12.61 9.48
N ARG A 66 -3.47 -13.38 9.15
CA ARG A 66 -4.87 -12.99 9.31
C ARG A 66 -5.29 -13.06 10.77
N GLY A 67 -5.90 -12.00 11.32
CA GLY A 67 -6.45 -12.06 12.66
C GLY A 67 -6.86 -10.72 13.25
N GLY A 68 -7.18 -10.73 14.55
CA GLY A 68 -7.61 -9.57 15.32
C GLY A 68 -6.60 -9.12 16.37
N GLN A 69 -5.36 -9.61 16.34
CA GLN A 69 -4.30 -9.10 17.21
C GLN A 69 -3.88 -7.69 16.76
N SER A 70 -3.25 -6.93 17.65
CA SER A 70 -2.91 -5.52 17.44
C SER A 70 -2.01 -5.24 16.21
N ASN A 71 -1.30 -6.25 15.72
CA ASN A 71 -0.42 -6.19 14.55
C ASN A 71 -0.91 -7.04 13.37
N GLN A 72 -2.17 -7.48 13.38
CA GLN A 72 -2.80 -8.28 12.35
C GLN A 72 -3.96 -7.53 11.70
N PHE A 73 -4.20 -7.82 10.43
CA PHE A 73 -5.45 -7.47 9.78
C PHE A 73 -6.21 -8.73 9.39
N ASN A 74 -7.52 -8.57 9.22
CA ASN A 74 -8.36 -9.58 8.60
C ASN A 74 -8.97 -8.94 7.36
N GLN A 75 -8.34 -9.20 6.22
CA GLN A 75 -8.82 -8.76 4.91
C GLN A 75 -9.09 -7.24 4.81
N PRO A 76 -8.04 -6.40 4.91
CA PRO A 76 -8.22 -4.95 4.82
C PRO A 76 -8.71 -4.57 3.42
N ILE A 77 -9.82 -3.83 3.34
CA ILE A 77 -10.41 -3.42 2.06
C ILE A 77 -10.09 -1.95 1.76
N GLY A 78 -10.58 -1.03 2.59
CA GLY A 78 -10.48 0.41 2.37
C GLY A 78 -9.54 1.10 3.35
N LEU A 79 -9.08 2.28 2.94
CA LEU A 79 -8.39 3.25 3.78
C LEU A 79 -9.04 4.61 3.59
N ALA A 80 -9.05 5.41 4.64
CA ALA A 80 -9.38 6.82 4.60
C ALA A 80 -8.48 7.55 5.59
N PHE A 81 -8.10 8.77 5.27
CA PHE A 81 -7.54 9.66 6.28
C PHE A 81 -8.68 10.34 7.01
N ASP A 82 -8.59 10.36 8.33
CA ASP A 82 -9.44 11.23 9.12
C ASP A 82 -9.02 12.69 8.89
N ARG A 83 -9.98 13.60 8.92
CA ARG A 83 -9.71 15.03 8.94
C ARG A 83 -9.61 15.43 10.41
N ASN A 84 -8.39 15.71 10.86
CA ASN A 84 -8.18 16.40 12.14
C ASN A 84 -8.94 17.74 12.17
#